data_AF-A0A3D4TET3-F1
#
_entry.id   AF-A0A3D4TET3-F1
#
_cell.length_a   1.000
_cell.length_b   1.000
_cell.length_c   1.000
_cell.angle_alpha   90.00
_cell.angle_beta   90.00
_cell.angle_gamma   90.00
#
_symmetry.space_group_name_H-M   'P 1'
#
loop_
_entity.id
_entity.type
_entity.pdbx_description
1 polymer ?
#
loop_
_entity_poly.entity_id
_entity_poly.type
_entity_poly.pdbx_seq_one_letter_code
_entity_poly.pdbx_strand_id
1 'polypeptide(L)'
;LSFGTSSNTNPTIDIDTTTQYQTVDGFGYTLTGGSAQLINDMIANDRANLLNELFGNGANSIGISYLRVSLGASDLSSAVFSYNDLPSGQTDPTLAQFSLSFDTVNVVPVLKQILAINPNIKILASPWSAPVWMKDNNSSIGGSLLPQYYSVYAQYFVKYIQAMKARGITIDAVTVQNEP
;
A
#
# COMPACT_ATOMS: atom_id res chain seq x y z
N LEU A 1 20.75 -18.64 -22.14
CA LEU A 1 19.90 -18.76 -23.34
C LEU A 1 20.78 -18.66 -24.57
N SER A 2 20.65 -19.58 -25.52
CA SER A 2 21.36 -19.50 -26.81
C SER A 2 20.35 -19.14 -27.88
N PHE A 3 20.52 -17.99 -28.52
CA PHE A 3 19.73 -17.61 -29.68
C PHE A 3 20.30 -18.29 -30.92
N GLY A 4 19.44 -18.77 -31.82
CA GLY A 4 19.85 -19.50 -33.02
C GLY A 4 19.01 -19.12 -34.23
N THR A 5 19.54 -19.38 -35.43
CA THR A 5 18.92 -19.05 -36.72
C THR A 5 18.31 -20.28 -37.40
N SER A 6 18.14 -21.38 -36.66
CA SER A 6 17.62 -22.64 -37.19
C SER A 6 16.16 -22.48 -37.60
N SER A 7 15.89 -22.67 -38.89
CA SER A 7 14.52 -22.68 -39.41
C SER A 7 13.74 -23.86 -38.82
N ASN A 8 12.49 -23.62 -38.44
CA ASN A 8 11.56 -24.66 -38.00
C ASN A 8 10.15 -24.35 -38.52
N THR A 9 9.28 -25.35 -38.52
CA THR A 9 7.90 -25.25 -39.04
C THR A 9 6.85 -25.07 -37.95
N ASN A 10 7.25 -24.74 -36.72
CA ASN A 10 6.32 -24.53 -35.63
C ASN A 10 5.67 -23.14 -35.73
N PRO A 11 4.49 -22.94 -35.11
CA PRO A 11 3.96 -21.60 -34.91
C PRO A 11 5.01 -20.70 -34.25
N THR A 12 5.21 -19.51 -34.83
CA THR A 12 6.21 -18.56 -34.37
C THR A 12 5.51 -17.31 -33.83
N ILE A 13 5.98 -16.81 -32.69
CA ILE A 13 5.60 -15.49 -32.16
C ILE A 13 6.69 -14.52 -32.61
N ASP A 14 6.31 -13.52 -33.38
CA ASP A 14 7.22 -12.45 -33.84
C ASP A 14 7.17 -11.26 -32.87
N ILE A 15 8.33 -10.68 -32.56
CA ILE A 15 8.48 -9.54 -31.65
C ILE A 15 9.12 -8.38 -32.41
N ASP A 16 8.31 -7.39 -32.76
CA ASP A 16 8.80 -6.13 -33.34
C ASP A 16 9.15 -5.12 -32.23
N THR A 17 10.45 -4.90 -32.02
CA THR A 17 10.97 -3.97 -31.01
C THR A 17 10.86 -2.49 -31.40
N THR A 18 10.47 -2.18 -32.65
CA THR A 18 10.27 -0.80 -33.12
C THR A 18 8.86 -0.27 -32.81
N THR A 19 7.91 -1.18 -32.59
CA THR A 19 6.55 -0.83 -32.16
C THR A 19 6.47 -0.75 -30.64
N GLN A 20 6.26 0.45 -30.09
CA GLN A 20 6.18 0.70 -28.65
C GLN A 20 4.76 1.05 -28.20
N TYR A 21 4.42 0.65 -26.97
CA TYR A 21 3.12 0.93 -26.33
C TYR A 21 3.34 1.62 -24.97
N GLN A 22 2.48 1.34 -23.99
CA GLN A 22 2.62 1.88 -22.64
C GLN A 22 3.90 1.41 -21.96
N THR A 23 4.44 2.26 -21.08
CA THR A 23 5.42 1.85 -20.08
C THR A 23 4.73 1.10 -18.94
N VAL A 24 5.47 0.21 -18.27
CA VAL A 24 4.99 -0.51 -17.09
C VAL A 24 5.65 0.06 -15.84
N ASP A 25 4.84 0.49 -14.88
CA ASP A 25 5.33 1.11 -13.64
C ASP A 25 5.97 0.12 -12.67
N GLY A 26 5.46 -1.11 -12.64
CA GLY A 26 5.96 -2.17 -11.76
C GLY A 26 4.94 -3.28 -11.56
N PHE A 27 5.35 -4.28 -10.79
CA PHE A 27 4.52 -5.43 -10.43
C PHE A 27 4.62 -5.68 -8.93
N GLY A 28 3.54 -6.21 -8.35
CA GLY A 28 3.51 -6.67 -6.98
C GLY A 28 2.12 -6.94 -6.44
N TYR A 29 1.92 -6.65 -5.16
CA TYR A 29 0.75 -7.07 -4.39
C TYR A 29 0.47 -6.10 -3.23
N THR A 30 -0.52 -6.44 -2.40
CA THR A 30 -0.86 -5.64 -1.22
C THR A 30 -0.08 -6.10 0.00
N LEU A 31 0.56 -5.17 0.71
CA LEU A 31 1.03 -5.36 2.09
C LEU A 31 -0.09 -4.91 3.04
N THR A 32 -0.85 -5.88 3.55
CA THR A 32 -1.94 -5.62 4.52
C THR A 32 -1.40 -5.50 5.94
N GLY A 33 -2.20 -4.97 6.86
CA GLY A 33 -1.87 -4.95 8.28
C GLY A 33 -1.58 -6.35 8.85
N GLY A 34 -2.38 -7.35 8.45
CA GLY A 34 -2.19 -8.75 8.83
C GLY A 34 -0.91 -9.36 8.27
N SER A 35 -0.59 -9.12 6.98
CA SER A 35 0.68 -9.56 6.40
C SER A 35 1.87 -8.92 7.10
N ALA A 36 1.81 -7.62 7.39
CA ALA A 36 2.89 -6.91 8.09
C ALA A 36 3.09 -7.45 9.51
N GLN A 37 2.01 -7.77 10.23
CA GLN A 37 2.07 -8.40 11.54
C GLN A 37 2.78 -9.75 11.47
N LEU A 38 2.33 -10.64 10.58
CA LEU A 38 2.92 -11.98 10.44
C LEU A 38 4.40 -11.90 10.07
N ILE A 39 4.79 -10.99 9.18
CA ILE A 39 6.19 -10.75 8.81
C ILE A 39 7.00 -10.30 10.03
N ASN A 40 6.49 -9.39 10.83
CA ASN A 40 7.19 -8.92 12.04
C ASN A 40 7.33 -10.00 13.12
N ASP A 41 6.35 -10.89 13.23
CA ASP A 41 6.35 -11.99 14.20
C ASP A 41 7.36 -13.11 13.83
N MET A 42 7.85 -13.14 12.59
CA MET A 42 8.92 -14.06 12.19
C MET A 42 10.22 -13.80 12.95
N ILE A 43 11.04 -14.84 13.11
CA ILE A 43 12.41 -14.66 13.58
C ILE A 43 13.21 -13.79 12.60
N ALA A 44 14.13 -12.99 13.12
CA ALA A 44 14.78 -11.94 12.33
C ALA A 44 15.49 -12.44 11.06
N ASN A 45 16.11 -13.61 11.12
CA ASN A 45 16.80 -14.21 9.98
C ASN A 45 15.81 -14.61 8.86
N ASP A 46 14.71 -15.26 9.23
CA ASP A 46 13.72 -15.72 8.25
C ASP A 46 12.96 -14.54 7.63
N ARG A 47 12.66 -13.51 8.44
CA ARG A 47 12.13 -12.24 7.93
C ARG A 47 13.08 -11.60 6.91
N ALA A 48 14.38 -11.51 7.24
CA ALA A 48 15.36 -10.92 6.35
C ALA A 48 15.49 -11.71 5.03
N ASN A 49 15.48 -13.04 5.10
CA ASN A 49 15.51 -13.91 3.92
C ASN A 49 14.27 -13.71 3.04
N LEU A 50 13.08 -13.74 3.65
CA LEU A 50 11.81 -13.51 2.95
C LEU A 50 11.80 -12.15 2.24
N LEU A 51 12.19 -11.08 2.93
CA LEU A 51 12.18 -9.74 2.34
C LEU A 51 13.23 -9.58 1.22
N ASN A 52 14.41 -10.22 1.32
CA ASN A 52 15.40 -10.20 0.24
C ASN A 52 14.98 -11.06 -0.96
N GLU A 53 14.31 -12.18 -0.73
CA GLU A 53 13.73 -12.98 -1.80
C GLU A 53 12.67 -12.18 -2.57
N LEU A 54 11.76 -11.49 -1.86
CA LEU A 54 10.67 -10.75 -2.49
C LEU A 54 11.14 -9.45 -3.15
N PHE A 55 11.95 -8.64 -2.44
CA PHE A 55 12.24 -7.26 -2.83
C PHE A 55 13.68 -7.02 -3.28
N GLY A 56 14.57 -8.01 -3.15
CA GLY A 56 15.94 -7.90 -3.64
C GLY A 56 16.02 -7.85 -5.17
N ASN A 57 17.23 -7.63 -5.67
CA ASN A 57 17.55 -7.61 -7.10
C ASN A 57 18.60 -8.68 -7.49
N GLY A 58 18.82 -9.66 -6.62
CA GLY A 58 19.76 -10.75 -6.85
C GLY A 58 19.20 -11.81 -7.80
N ALA A 59 20.04 -12.76 -8.21
CA ALA A 59 19.67 -13.82 -9.16
C ALA A 59 18.48 -14.70 -8.69
N ASN A 60 18.24 -14.78 -7.38
CA ASN A 60 17.15 -15.55 -6.78
C ASN A 60 16.01 -14.67 -6.25
N SER A 61 16.06 -13.35 -6.46
CA SER A 61 15.01 -12.45 -6.00
C SER A 61 13.89 -12.35 -7.04
N ILE A 62 12.66 -12.19 -6.57
CA ILE A 62 11.46 -11.97 -7.39
C ILE A 62 11.46 -10.54 -7.96
N GLY A 63 12.02 -9.56 -7.24
CA GLY A 63 12.19 -8.19 -7.73
C GLY A 63 10.90 -7.38 -7.74
N ILE A 64 10.07 -7.51 -6.70
CA ILE A 64 8.83 -6.74 -6.56
C ILE A 64 9.13 -5.23 -6.53
N SER A 65 8.41 -4.48 -7.37
CA SER A 65 8.68 -3.06 -7.65
C SER A 65 7.50 -2.13 -7.40
N TYR A 66 6.33 -2.67 -7.04
CA TYR A 66 5.16 -1.89 -6.67
C TYR A 66 4.37 -2.57 -5.54
N LEU A 67 4.08 -1.85 -4.46
CA LEU A 67 3.18 -2.30 -3.40
C LEU A 67 1.91 -1.47 -3.34
N ARG A 68 0.82 -2.12 -2.95
CA ARG A 68 -0.39 -1.47 -2.43
C ARG A 68 -0.43 -1.59 -0.90
N VAL A 69 -0.89 -0.55 -0.22
CA VAL A 69 -1.15 -0.53 1.22
C VAL A 69 -2.54 0.04 1.51
N SER A 70 -3.09 -0.28 2.68
CA SER A 70 -4.32 0.34 3.16
C SER A 70 -4.04 1.70 3.80
N LEU A 71 -4.90 2.67 3.53
CA LEU A 71 -4.97 3.93 4.27
C LEU A 71 -6.04 3.77 5.34
N GLY A 72 -5.61 3.43 6.56
CA GLY A 72 -6.45 2.91 7.64
C GLY A 72 -6.54 1.39 7.62
N ALA A 73 -7.48 0.83 8.38
CA ALA A 73 -7.74 -0.60 8.38
C ALA A 73 -8.32 -1.08 7.04
N SER A 74 -7.97 -2.30 6.66
CA SER A 74 -8.74 -3.16 5.75
C SER A 74 -9.40 -4.31 6.53
N ASP A 75 -10.20 -5.12 5.85
CA ASP A 75 -10.70 -6.41 6.32
C ASP A 75 -9.58 -7.38 6.76
N LEU A 76 -8.39 -7.27 6.14
CA LEU A 76 -7.19 -8.04 6.47
C LEU A 76 -6.30 -7.36 7.52
N SER A 77 -6.87 -6.50 8.36
CA SER A 77 -6.21 -5.89 9.53
C SER A 77 -6.70 -6.56 10.82
N SER A 78 -5.85 -6.61 11.85
CA SER A 78 -6.21 -7.24 13.13
C SER A 78 -7.23 -6.45 13.96
N ALA A 79 -7.47 -5.20 13.60
CA ALA A 79 -8.49 -4.34 14.19
C ALA A 79 -9.08 -3.41 13.12
N VAL A 80 -10.33 -2.99 13.35
CA VAL A 80 -10.96 -1.92 12.59
C VAL A 80 -10.51 -0.59 13.19
N PHE A 81 -9.92 0.28 12.36
CA PHE A 81 -9.51 1.62 12.78
C PHE A 81 -9.46 2.59 11.60
N SER A 82 -9.54 3.87 11.92
CA SER A 82 -9.04 4.99 11.10
C SER A 82 -7.93 5.73 11.86
N TYR A 83 -7.25 6.65 11.19
CA TYR A 83 -6.23 7.48 11.84
C TYR A 83 -6.85 8.64 12.66
N ASN A 84 -8.18 8.74 12.75
CA ASN A 84 -8.86 9.79 13.50
C ASN A 84 -10.18 9.30 14.09
N ASP A 85 -10.15 8.11 14.70
CA ASP A 85 -11.26 7.58 15.46
C ASP A 85 -11.46 8.37 16.76
N LEU A 86 -12.72 8.62 17.10
CA LEU A 86 -13.14 9.40 18.25
C LEU A 86 -14.25 8.67 19.01
N PRO A 87 -14.45 8.98 20.30
CA PRO A 87 -15.64 8.53 21.01
C PRO A 87 -16.93 8.93 20.27
N SER A 88 -17.96 8.09 20.38
CA SER A 88 -19.24 8.31 19.70
C SER A 88 -19.81 9.70 20.01
N GLY A 89 -20.29 10.39 18.98
CA GLY A 89 -20.84 11.74 19.05
C GLY A 89 -19.82 12.87 18.97
N GLN A 90 -18.51 12.58 18.92
CA GLN A 90 -17.47 13.59 18.73
C GLN A 90 -17.06 13.74 17.26
N THR A 91 -16.52 14.91 16.94
CA THR A 91 -15.96 15.24 15.61
C THR A 91 -14.62 15.95 15.79
N ASP A 92 -13.75 15.86 14.79
CA ASP A 92 -12.47 16.57 14.77
C ASP A 92 -12.22 17.17 13.38
N PRO A 93 -12.93 18.25 13.01
CA PRO A 93 -12.78 18.87 11.69
C PRO A 93 -11.36 19.41 11.41
N THR A 94 -10.54 19.58 12.45
CA THR A 94 -9.15 20.04 12.35
C THR A 94 -8.12 18.91 12.23
N LEU A 95 -8.57 17.66 12.39
CA LEU A 95 -7.72 16.46 12.45
C LEU A 95 -6.62 16.58 13.52
N ALA A 96 -6.92 17.22 14.65
CA ALA A 96 -5.99 17.42 15.76
C ALA A 96 -5.59 16.09 16.43
N GLN A 97 -6.47 15.09 16.42
CA GLN A 97 -6.23 13.74 16.96
C GLN A 97 -5.73 12.76 15.88
N PHE A 98 -5.30 13.24 14.71
CA PHE A 98 -4.79 12.35 13.65
C PHE A 98 -3.54 11.59 14.12
N SER A 99 -3.53 10.26 13.97
CA SER A 99 -2.40 9.42 14.37
C SER A 99 -2.26 8.17 13.50
N LEU A 100 -1.04 7.86 13.08
CA LEU A 100 -0.69 6.59 12.43
C LEU A 100 -0.50 5.44 13.43
N SER A 101 -0.90 5.58 14.69
CA SER A 101 -0.53 4.69 15.81
C SER A 101 -0.58 3.20 15.46
N PHE A 102 -1.67 2.74 14.82
CA PHE A 102 -1.82 1.35 14.39
C PHE A 102 -0.76 0.91 13.36
N ASP A 103 -0.55 1.70 12.31
CA ASP A 103 0.42 1.37 11.26
C ASP A 103 1.87 1.46 11.74
N THR A 104 2.14 2.27 12.75
CA THR A 104 3.48 2.35 13.34
C THR A 104 3.92 1.09 14.07
N VAL A 105 2.98 0.19 14.40
CA VAL A 105 3.28 -1.11 15.03
C VAL A 105 3.85 -2.09 14.01
N ASN A 106 3.21 -2.22 12.84
CA ASN A 106 3.55 -3.29 11.89
C ASN A 106 3.90 -2.83 10.47
N VAL A 107 3.01 -2.08 9.83
CA VAL A 107 3.14 -1.70 8.41
C VAL A 107 4.36 -0.83 8.18
N VAL A 108 4.55 0.23 8.98
CA VAL A 108 5.69 1.15 8.83
C VAL A 108 7.03 0.44 9.07
N PRO A 109 7.24 -0.38 10.13
CA PRO A 109 8.47 -1.15 10.29
C PRO A 109 8.80 -2.09 9.13
N VAL A 110 7.81 -2.77 8.55
CA VAL A 110 8.03 -3.64 7.39
C VAL A 110 8.38 -2.84 6.14
N LEU A 111 7.65 -1.75 5.85
CA LEU A 111 7.95 -0.88 4.72
C LEU A 111 9.36 -0.28 4.79
N LYS A 112 9.84 0.07 5.99
CA LYS A 112 11.23 0.55 6.16
C LYS A 112 12.27 -0.53 5.83
N GLN A 113 12.02 -1.79 6.21
CA GLN A 113 12.91 -2.90 5.83
C GLN A 113 12.90 -3.13 4.31
N ILE A 114 11.71 -3.04 3.69
CA ILE A 114 11.56 -3.14 2.24
C ILE A 114 12.30 -2.01 1.52
N LEU A 115 12.15 -0.77 1.96
CA LEU A 115 12.82 0.39 1.37
C LEU A 115 14.34 0.36 1.52
N ALA A 116 14.86 -0.31 2.55
CA ALA A 116 16.30 -0.53 2.69
C ALA A 116 16.85 -1.50 1.63
N ILE A 117 16.01 -2.40 1.11
CA ILE A 117 16.35 -3.39 0.07
C ILE A 117 16.08 -2.81 -1.33
N ASN A 118 14.89 -2.24 -1.52
CA ASN A 118 14.44 -1.61 -2.76
C ASN A 118 13.97 -0.17 -2.51
N PRO A 119 14.89 0.82 -2.52
CA PRO A 119 14.55 2.22 -2.25
C PRO A 119 13.71 2.88 -3.35
N ASN A 120 13.60 2.25 -4.52
CA ASN A 120 12.86 2.76 -5.68
C ASN A 120 11.47 2.12 -5.84
N ILE A 121 11.04 1.28 -4.88
CA ILE A 121 9.73 0.64 -4.92
C ILE A 121 8.62 1.71 -4.92
N LYS A 122 7.65 1.56 -5.81
CA LYS A 122 6.46 2.42 -5.81
C LYS A 122 5.46 1.96 -4.77
N ILE A 123 4.73 2.87 -4.14
CA ILE A 123 3.72 2.57 -3.12
C ILE A 123 2.42 3.30 -3.43
N LEU A 124 1.35 2.53 -3.61
CA LEU A 124 -0.02 3.02 -3.75
C LEU A 124 -0.79 2.82 -2.44
N ALA A 125 -1.56 3.82 -2.00
CA ALA A 125 -2.43 3.70 -0.84
C ALA A 125 -3.92 3.82 -1.20
N SER A 126 -4.76 2.98 -0.61
CA SER A 126 -6.22 3.00 -0.81
C SER A 126 -6.95 2.91 0.53
N PRO A 127 -7.91 3.80 0.84
CA PRO A 127 -8.73 3.64 2.04
C PRO A 127 -9.90 2.66 1.81
N TRP A 128 -10.29 1.95 2.87
CA TRP A 128 -11.54 1.18 2.91
C TRP A 128 -12.71 1.98 3.50
N SER A 129 -12.43 2.91 4.42
CA SER A 129 -13.45 3.76 5.02
C SER A 129 -12.86 5.06 5.54
N ALA A 130 -13.64 6.13 5.47
CA ALA A 130 -13.40 7.33 6.25
C ALA A 130 -13.61 7.07 7.77
N PRO A 131 -13.08 7.94 8.65
CA PRO A 131 -13.46 7.94 10.07
C PRO A 131 -14.97 7.95 10.24
N VAL A 132 -15.49 7.17 11.19
CA VAL A 132 -16.94 6.90 11.30
C VAL A 132 -17.78 8.16 11.53
N TRP A 133 -17.24 9.16 12.22
CA TRP A 133 -17.91 10.44 12.45
C TRP A 133 -18.06 11.28 11.18
N MET A 134 -17.37 10.92 10.09
CA MET A 134 -17.52 11.56 8.78
C MET A 134 -18.60 10.91 7.89
N LYS A 135 -19.21 9.80 8.33
CA LYS A 135 -20.10 8.97 7.51
C LYS A 135 -21.56 9.09 7.96
N ASP A 136 -22.48 8.90 7.03
CA ASP A 136 -23.93 9.00 7.26
C ASP A 136 -24.53 7.92 8.17
N ASN A 137 -23.81 6.81 8.36
CA ASN A 137 -24.25 5.65 9.12
C ASN A 137 -23.42 5.39 10.39
N ASN A 138 -22.45 6.27 10.69
CA ASN A 138 -21.52 6.13 11.82
C ASN A 138 -20.83 4.76 11.90
N SER A 139 -20.58 4.11 10.75
CA SER A 139 -20.01 2.77 10.66
C SER A 139 -18.83 2.73 9.68
N SER A 140 -17.85 1.87 9.95
CA SER A 140 -16.76 1.59 9.01
C SER A 140 -17.21 0.76 7.81
N ILE A 141 -18.37 0.09 7.90
CA ILE A 141 -18.93 -0.78 6.86
C ILE A 141 -20.08 -0.06 6.15
N GLY A 142 -20.01 0.02 4.81
CA GLY A 142 -21.02 0.69 3.98
C GLY A 142 -21.18 2.18 4.31
N GLY A 143 -22.32 2.77 3.94
CA GLY A 143 -22.58 4.20 4.14
C GLY A 143 -21.77 5.10 3.22
N SER A 144 -22.06 6.40 3.27
CA SER A 144 -21.43 7.41 2.42
C SER A 144 -20.72 8.47 3.24
N LEU A 145 -19.65 9.03 2.68
CA LEU A 145 -19.02 10.23 3.22
C LEU A 145 -20.03 11.39 3.15
N LEU A 146 -20.23 12.09 4.27
CA LEU A 146 -21.12 13.25 4.28
C LEU A 146 -20.46 14.42 3.52
N PRO A 147 -21.19 15.14 2.63
CA PRO A 147 -20.64 16.24 1.84
C PRO A 147 -19.93 17.32 2.66
N GLN A 148 -20.43 17.61 3.87
CA GLN A 148 -19.83 18.58 4.78
C GLN A 148 -18.39 18.23 5.21
N TYR A 149 -17.97 16.97 5.08
CA TYR A 149 -16.65 16.49 5.46
C TYR A 149 -15.71 16.23 4.26
N TYR A 150 -16.12 16.52 3.02
CA TYR A 150 -15.27 16.28 1.85
C TYR A 150 -13.92 17.01 1.95
N SER A 151 -13.92 18.27 2.39
CA SER A 151 -12.69 19.03 2.58
C SER A 151 -11.81 18.44 3.69
N VAL A 152 -12.42 18.02 4.81
CA VAL A 152 -11.69 17.41 5.93
C VAL A 152 -11.10 16.05 5.51
N TYR A 153 -11.84 15.25 4.75
CA TYR A 153 -11.35 13.96 4.26
C TYR A 153 -10.22 14.12 3.25
N ALA A 154 -10.26 15.14 2.38
CA ALA A 154 -9.11 15.48 1.54
C ALA A 154 -7.86 15.84 2.39
N GLN A 155 -8.03 16.60 3.47
CA GLN A 155 -6.93 16.89 4.40
C GLN A 155 -6.44 15.65 5.15
N TYR A 156 -7.30 14.68 5.41
CA TYR A 156 -6.95 13.39 6.01
C TYR A 156 -5.98 12.60 5.14
N PHE A 157 -6.19 12.58 3.81
CA PHE A 157 -5.20 12.02 2.86
C PHE A 157 -3.87 12.77 2.90
N VAL A 158 -3.90 14.10 2.91
CA VAL A 158 -2.68 14.93 2.97
C VAL A 158 -1.90 14.63 4.24
N LYS A 159 -2.56 14.54 5.40
CA LYS A 159 -1.92 14.18 6.68
C LYS A 159 -1.31 12.79 6.65
N TYR A 160 -1.99 11.80 6.05
CA TYR A 160 -1.43 10.47 5.86
C TYR A 160 -0.15 10.50 5.01
N ILE A 161 -0.20 11.12 3.83
CA ILE A 161 0.95 11.20 2.91
C ILE A 161 2.14 11.89 3.59
N GLN A 162 1.89 13.02 4.28
CA GLN A 162 2.92 13.74 5.01
C GLN A 162 3.49 12.92 6.18
N ALA A 163 2.65 12.22 6.93
CA ALA A 163 3.07 11.41 8.07
C ALA A 163 3.89 10.18 7.64
N MET A 164 3.56 9.57 6.50
CA MET A 164 4.36 8.52 5.86
C MET A 164 5.70 9.08 5.34
N LYS A 165 5.67 10.24 4.67
CA LYS A 165 6.89 10.90 4.16
C LYS A 165 7.86 11.28 5.28
N ALA A 166 7.35 11.79 6.40
CA ALA A 166 8.14 12.09 7.60
C ALA A 166 8.83 10.85 8.19
N ARG A 167 8.37 9.64 7.84
CA ARG A 167 8.97 8.35 8.23
C ARG A 167 9.86 7.76 7.13
N GLY A 168 10.13 8.50 6.06
CA GLY A 168 10.95 8.07 4.94
C GLY A 168 10.19 7.25 3.89
N ILE A 169 8.86 7.16 3.97
CA ILE A 169 8.04 6.37 3.05
C ILE A 169 7.32 7.33 2.09
N THR A 170 7.65 7.26 0.80
CA THR A 170 6.95 8.04 -0.23
C THR A 170 5.72 7.26 -0.69
N ILE A 171 4.57 7.94 -0.76
CA ILE A 171 3.35 7.39 -1.37
C ILE A 171 3.27 7.98 -2.78
N ASP A 172 3.38 7.14 -3.80
CA ASP A 172 3.45 7.53 -5.21
C ASP A 172 2.06 7.73 -5.82
N ALA A 173 1.08 6.99 -5.33
CA ALA A 173 -0.30 7.05 -5.81
C ALA A 173 -1.30 6.83 -4.68
N VAL A 174 -2.50 7.38 -4.85
CA VAL A 174 -3.65 7.08 -4.00
C VAL A 174 -4.87 6.79 -4.85
N THR A 175 -5.77 5.93 -4.36
CA THR A 175 -7.13 5.81 -4.91
C THR A 175 -8.12 6.52 -4.00
N VAL A 176 -9.23 7.02 -4.56
CA VAL A 176 -10.24 7.76 -3.78
C VAL A 176 -10.90 6.87 -2.71
N GLN A 177 -11.19 5.62 -3.06
CA GLN A 177 -11.87 4.65 -2.21
C GLN A 177 -11.59 3.24 -2.78
N ASN A 178 -11.40 2.26 -1.91
CA ASN A 178 -11.45 0.85 -2.31
C ASN A 178 -12.90 0.46 -2.57
N GLU A 179 -13.19 -0.07 -3.75
CA GLU A 179 -14.51 -0.62 -4.12
C GLU A 179 -15.67 0.34 -3.78
N PRO A 180 -15.70 1.55 -4.37
CA PRO A 180 -16.74 2.55 -4.11
C PRO A 180 -18.13 2.16 -4.61
#